data_AF-A0A838JUR3-F1
#
_entry.id   AF-A0A838JUR3-F1
#
_cell.length_a   1.000
_cell.length_b   1.000
_cell.length_c   1.000
_cell.angle_alpha   90.00
_cell.angle_beta   90.00
_cell.angle_gamma   90.00
#
_symmetry.space_group_name_H-M   'P 1'
#
loop_
_entity.id
_entity.type
_entity.pdbx_description
1 polymer ?
#
loop_
_entity_poly.entity_id
_entity_poly.type
_entity_poly.pdbx_seq_one_letter_code
_entity_poly.pdbx_strand_id
1 'polypeptide(L)' 'VLKGVLKPPECKVFGTACTPERPLGALMVSSEGACAAYYNFGRKSFEKVEIGFR' A
#
# COMPACT_ATOMS: atom_id res chain seq x y z
N VAL A 1 3.06 -5.02 7.54
CA VAL A 1 4.18 -4.64 6.65
C VAL A 1 5.54 -4.69 7.35
N LEU A 2 5.84 -3.85 8.36
CA LEU A 2 7.17 -3.82 8.99
C LEU A 2 7.65 -5.16 9.60
N LYS A 3 6.72 -5.95 10.17
CA LYS A 3 7.03 -7.27 10.71
C LYS A 3 7.04 -8.40 9.66
N GLY A 4 6.88 -8.08 8.37
CA GLY A 4 6.77 -9.07 7.28
C GLY A 4 5.45 -9.87 7.24
N VAL A 5 4.58 -9.72 8.24
CA VAL A 5 3.30 -10.46 8.37
C VAL A 5 2.24 -10.08 7.33
N LEU A 6 2.38 -8.92 6.68
CA LEU A 6 1.33 -8.35 5.82
C LEU A 6 1.96 -7.63 4.64
N LYS A 7 1.51 -7.93 3.41
CA LYS A 7 1.98 -7.28 2.18
C LYS A 7 1.30 -5.92 1.97
N PRO A 8 1.92 -4.98 1.24
CA PRO A 8 1.31 -3.67 0.96
C PRO A 8 -0.16 -3.69 0.50
N PRO A 9 -0.60 -4.55 -0.45
CA PRO A 9 -2.01 -4.59 -0.88
C PRO A 9 -2.99 -5.13 0.17
N GLU A 10 -2.50 -5.86 1.18
CA GLU A 10 -3.33 -6.32 2.31
C GLU A 10 -3.53 -5.21 3.35
N CYS A 11 -2.85 -4.06 3.19
CA CYS A 11 -3.02 -2.90 4.05
C CYS A 11 -4.26 -2.11 3.61
N LYS A 12 -5.24 -1.97 4.52
CA LYS A 12 -6.54 -1.32 4.25
C LYS A 12 -6.44 0.10 3.66
N VAL A 13 -5.35 0.82 3.93
CA VAL A 13 -5.15 2.20 3.48
C VAL A 13 -4.20 2.33 2.29
N PHE A 14 -3.57 1.24 1.85
CA PHE A 14 -2.59 1.27 0.77
C PHE A 14 -3.24 1.52 -0.60
N GLY A 15 -2.73 2.51 -1.33
CA GLY A 15 -3.25 2.89 -2.66
C GLY A 15 -4.55 3.69 -2.63
N THR A 16 -5.16 3.88 -1.46
CA THR A 16 -6.36 4.72 -1.27
C THR A 16 -6.01 5.99 -0.50
N ALA A 17 -5.86 5.88 0.82
CA ALA A 17 -5.51 7.01 1.69
C ALA A 17 -3.99 7.19 1.85
N CYS A 18 -3.22 6.11 1.69
CA CYS A 18 -1.76 6.10 1.67
C CYS A 18 -1.29 5.97 0.22
N THR A 19 -0.80 7.08 -0.33
CA THR A 19 -0.24 7.20 -1.69
C THR A 19 1.10 7.93 -1.63
N PRO A 20 1.92 7.94 -2.69
CA PRO A 20 3.16 8.72 -2.70
C PRO A 20 2.94 10.22 -2.47
N GLU A 21 1.81 10.77 -2.93
CA GLU A 21 1.41 12.17 -2.70
C GLU A 21 0.92 12.42 -1.27
N ARG A 22 0.33 11.40 -0.63
CA ARG A 22 -0.18 11.45 0.75
C ARG A 22 0.35 10.26 1.55
N PRO A 23 1.64 10.27 1.93
CA PRO A 23 2.22 9.15 2.64
C PRO A 23 1.77 9.17 4.11
N LEU A 24 1.18 8.07 4.57
CA LEU A 24 0.77 7.91 5.98
C LEU A 24 1.85 7.29 6.86
N GLY A 25 2.98 6.86 6.29
CA GLY A 25 4.08 6.27 7.05
C GLY A 25 5.35 6.11 6.23
N ALA A 26 6.46 5.83 6.93
CA ALA A 26 7.81 5.77 6.36
C ALA A 26 7.95 4.80 5.17
N LEU A 27 7.14 3.75 5.15
CA LEU A 27 7.10 2.75 4.07
C LEU A 27 6.63 3.30 2.72
N MET A 28 5.89 4.42 2.73
CA MET A 28 5.41 5.11 1.52
C MET A 28 6.23 6.37 1.23
N VAL A 29 6.87 6.98 2.26
CA VAL A 29 7.75 8.14 2.08
C VAL A 29 9.06 7.77 1.41
N SER A 30 9.65 6.64 1.80
CA SER A 30 10.92 6.19 1.23
C SER A 30 10.69 5.44 -0.09
N SER A 31 11.48 5.76 -1.12
CA SER A 31 11.50 5.03 -2.40
C SER A 31 11.90 3.56 -2.25
N GLU A 32 12.71 3.24 -1.24
CA GLU A 32 13.07 1.87 -0.86
C GLU A 32 12.01 1.20 0.04
N GLY A 33 11.02 1.97 0.49
CA GLY A 33 9.94 1.48 1.33
C GLY A 33 9.10 0.43 0.61
N ALA A 34 8.75 -0.64 1.32
CA ALA A 34 7.97 -1.73 0.74
C ALA A 34 6.65 -1.25 0.12
N CYS A 35 6.00 -0.21 0.67
CA CYS A 35 4.78 0.34 0.09
C CYS A 35 5.08 1.17 -1.16
N ALA A 36 6.07 2.07 -1.13
CA ALA A 36 6.42 2.87 -2.30
C ALA A 36 6.91 2.00 -3.48
N ALA A 37 7.77 1.01 -3.19
CA ALA A 37 8.24 0.06 -4.19
C ALA A 37 7.07 -0.74 -4.79
N TYR A 38 6.13 -1.20 -3.96
CA TYR A 38 4.95 -1.92 -4.44
C TYR A 38 4.00 -1.01 -5.23
N TYR A 39 3.88 0.26 -4.86
CA TYR A 39 3.05 1.23 -5.60
C TYR A 39 3.65 1.56 -6.98
N ASN A 40 4.97 1.72 -7.05
CA ASN A 40 5.67 2.11 -8.29
C ASN A 40 5.92 0.92 -9.24
N PHE A 41 6.23 -0.27 -8.71
CA PHE A 41 6.60 -1.44 -9.51
C PHE A 41 5.55 -2.56 -9.50
N GLY A 42 4.60 -2.54 -8.56
CA GLY A 42 3.49 -3.48 -8.51
C GLY A 42 2.54 -3.21 -9.66
N ARG A 43 2.74 -3.92 -10.78
CA ARG A 43 1.94 -3.83 -12.00
C ARG A 43 0.44 -3.96 -11.69
N LYS A 44 -0.26 -2.83 -11.81
CA LYS A 44 -1.71 -2.63 -12.01
C LYS A 44 -2.57 -3.90 -11.98
N SER A 45 -3.03 -4.28 -10.79
CA SER A 45 -4.28 -5.02 -10.60
C SER A 45 -4.89 -4.64 -9.25
N PHE A 46 -5.08 -3.34 -9.03
CA PHE A 46 -6.00 -2.84 -7.99
C PHE A 46 -7.43 -3.04 -8.50
N GLU A 47 -7.82 -4.32 -8.68
CA GLU A 47 -9.23 -4.66 -8.74
C GLU A 47 -9.77 -4.35 -7.34
N LYS A 48 -10.61 -3.32 -7.25
CA LYS A 48 -11.35 -2.94 -6.05
C LYS A 48 -12.02 -4.20 -5.50
N VAL A 49 -11.37 -4.90 -4.57
CA VAL A 49 -12.09 -5.86 -3.74
C VAL A 49 -12.83 -5.01 -2.72
N GLU A 50 -14.08 -4.70 -3.07
CA GLU A 50 -15.12 -4.27 -2.15
C GLU A 50 -15.23 -5.29 -1.01
N ILE A 51 -14.38 -5.17 0.01
CA ILE A 51 -14.62 -5.88 1.27
C ILE A 51 -15.60 -5.06 2.08
N GLY A 52 -16.84 -5.51 2.00
CA GLY A 52 -18.01 -4.88 2.60
C GLY A 52 -17.88 -4.61 4.09
N PHE A 53 -18.60 -3.58 4.47
CA PHE A 53 -19.04 -3.24 5.81
C PHE A 53 -19.78 -4.45 6.42
N ARG A 54 -19.20 -5.07 7.45
CA ARG A 54 -19.98 -5.66 8.54
C ARG A 54 -19.22 -5.51 9.86
#